data_AF-A0A951ZLI6-F1
#
_entry.id   AF-A0A951ZLI6-F1
#
_cell.length_a   1.000
_cell.length_b   1.000
_cell.length_c   1.000
_cell.angle_alpha   90.00
_cell.angle_beta   90.00
_cell.angle_gamma   90.00
#
_symmetry.space_group_name_H-M   'P 1'
#
loop_
_entity.id
_entity.type
_entity.pdbx_description
1 polymer ?
#
loop_
_entity_poly.entity_id
_entity_poly.type
_entity_poly.pdbx_seq_one_letter_code
_entity_poly.pdbx_strand_id
1 'polypeptide(L)'
;MCGITGISYKDKLVNTDRLWSATDTLAHRGPDDRGIYISRNQRSGLGHRRLSFIDISASGRQPLSDTDRMLHVTFNGEIYNYQKLRRALEKEGCHFTTKTDTEVLLHGYKIWGDLLPDKLDGMFAFAIFDEEKQAWFLCRDRFGIKPLYYAFTKNTFLFGSEIKAILAYDAIEKQVRPESISLFLANRYVPCPQTIWRNIYQVHPGHFIHLNMNTWEKEELPYWTLTTNELIEDQEASHVKFIAGLKQAVQSHLTADVPVGSFLSGGYDSSALVYMMQKELNYPTEAFAIGFKGWESSEDKYAAIVAEITDAKLHT
;
A
#
# COMPACT_ATOMS: atom_id res chain seq x y z
N MET A 1 -8.15 -1.64 -4.57
CA MET A 1 -7.01 -1.05 -3.81
C MET A 1 -6.84 0.37 -4.28
N CYS A 2 -6.52 1.36 -3.45
CA CYS A 2 -6.34 2.73 -3.94
C CYS A 2 -5.16 2.88 -4.93
N GLY A 3 -5.14 4.00 -5.65
CA GLY A 3 -4.03 4.44 -6.49
C GLY A 3 -3.53 5.79 -6.01
N ILE A 4 -2.21 5.91 -5.78
CA ILE A 4 -1.58 7.16 -5.38
C ILE A 4 -0.59 7.63 -6.44
N THR A 5 -0.43 8.95 -6.59
CA THR A 5 0.61 9.56 -7.41
C THR A 5 0.98 10.93 -6.87
N GLY A 6 2.16 11.43 -7.23
CA GLY A 6 2.52 12.80 -6.97
C GLY A 6 3.70 13.26 -7.81
N ILE A 7 3.88 14.57 -7.80
CA ILE A 7 4.84 15.28 -8.62
C ILE A 7 5.42 16.43 -7.81
N SER A 8 6.70 16.67 -8.01
CA SER A 8 7.38 17.86 -7.55
C SER A 8 8.37 18.36 -8.57
N TYR A 9 8.40 19.67 -8.71
CA TYR A 9 9.33 20.37 -9.58
C TYR A 9 10.26 21.28 -8.80
N LYS A 10 11.55 21.19 -9.14
CA LYS A 10 12.46 22.30 -8.93
C LYS A 10 11.94 23.43 -9.83
N ASP A 11 11.92 24.71 -9.51
CA ASP A 11 11.79 25.81 -10.49
C ASP A 11 10.59 25.90 -11.48
N LYS A 12 9.59 25.00 -11.52
CA LYS A 12 8.38 25.16 -12.34
C LYS A 12 7.10 24.78 -11.61
N LEU A 13 5.97 25.31 -12.09
CA LEU A 13 4.66 25.03 -11.51
C LEU A 13 4.09 23.70 -12.01
N VAL A 14 3.30 23.06 -11.16
CA VAL A 14 2.55 21.85 -11.50
C VAL A 14 1.46 22.20 -12.50
N ASN A 15 1.39 21.43 -13.58
CA ASN A 15 0.27 21.48 -14.51
C ASN A 15 -0.85 20.59 -13.95
N THR A 16 -1.96 21.19 -13.55
CA THR A 16 -3.12 20.53 -12.96
C THR A 16 -3.73 19.45 -13.87
N ASP A 17 -3.82 19.72 -15.18
CA ASP A 17 -4.40 18.76 -16.14
C ASP A 17 -3.53 17.51 -16.31
N ARG A 18 -2.20 17.69 -16.27
CA ARG A 18 -1.26 16.56 -16.26
C ARG A 18 -1.35 15.75 -14.97
N LEU A 19 -1.53 16.39 -13.81
CA LEU A 19 -1.76 15.70 -12.54
C LEU A 19 -3.06 14.90 -12.55
N TRP A 20 -4.14 15.46 -13.11
CA TRP A 20 -5.39 14.73 -13.34
C TRP A 20 -5.18 13.54 -14.27
N SER A 21 -4.49 13.75 -15.39
CA SER A 21 -4.18 12.68 -16.36
C SER A 21 -3.43 11.52 -15.69
N ALA A 22 -2.40 11.83 -14.89
CA ALA A 22 -1.64 10.84 -14.14
C ALA A 22 -2.53 10.09 -13.12
N THR A 23 -3.37 10.82 -12.39
CA THR A 23 -4.32 10.26 -11.42
C THR A 23 -5.32 9.33 -12.09
N ASP A 24 -5.84 9.70 -13.26
CA ASP A 24 -6.84 8.92 -14.00
C ASP A 24 -6.27 7.63 -14.61
N THR A 25 -4.94 7.54 -14.84
CA THR A 25 -4.32 6.26 -15.23
C THR A 25 -4.48 5.16 -14.18
N LEU A 26 -4.79 5.54 -12.92
CA LEU A 26 -4.97 4.65 -11.78
C LEU A 26 -6.44 4.37 -11.46
N ALA A 27 -7.37 4.75 -12.34
CA ALA A 27 -8.82 4.61 -12.12
C ALA A 27 -9.28 3.17 -11.84
N HIS A 28 -8.62 2.18 -12.46
CA HIS A 28 -8.91 0.75 -12.26
C HIS A 28 -8.60 0.26 -10.84
N ARG A 29 -7.75 0.98 -10.11
CA ARG A 29 -7.42 0.67 -8.71
C ARG A 29 -8.52 1.19 -7.79
N GLY A 30 -8.84 2.47 -7.95
CA GLY A 30 -9.82 3.20 -7.14
C GLY A 30 -10.94 3.83 -7.99
N PRO A 31 -12.05 3.10 -8.20
CA PRO A 31 -13.16 3.57 -9.01
C PRO A 31 -14.12 4.51 -8.27
N ASP A 32 -14.13 4.50 -6.94
CA ASP A 32 -15.20 5.13 -6.15
C ASP A 32 -15.07 6.65 -6.01
N ASP A 33 -13.84 7.14 -5.89
CA ASP A 33 -13.58 8.59 -5.78
C ASP A 33 -12.20 8.94 -6.34
N ARG A 34 -11.98 10.23 -6.59
CA ARG A 34 -10.70 10.80 -6.99
C ARG A 34 -10.47 12.17 -6.37
N GLY A 35 -9.21 12.52 -6.14
CA GLY A 35 -8.84 13.82 -5.60
C GLY A 35 -7.42 14.21 -5.99
N ILE A 36 -7.18 15.52 -5.99
CA ILE A 36 -5.84 16.08 -6.10
C ILE A 36 -5.64 17.15 -5.04
N TYR A 37 -4.38 17.44 -4.76
CA TYR A 37 -3.96 18.61 -4.01
C TYR A 37 -2.74 19.24 -4.72
N ILE A 38 -2.65 20.56 -4.66
CA ILE A 38 -1.53 21.35 -5.19
C ILE A 38 -1.00 22.20 -4.04
N SER A 39 0.32 22.21 -3.85
CA SER A 39 0.96 22.98 -2.79
C SER A 39 0.77 24.49 -2.94
N ARG A 40 0.94 25.23 -1.85
CA ARG A 40 0.82 26.70 -1.81
C ARG A 40 1.75 27.39 -2.80
N ASN A 41 2.98 26.89 -2.92
CA ASN A 41 3.94 27.39 -3.91
C ASN A 41 3.73 26.80 -5.32
N GLN A 42 2.71 25.94 -5.50
CA GLN A 42 2.31 25.30 -6.75
C GLN A 42 3.40 24.43 -7.41
N ARG A 43 4.44 24.05 -6.66
CA ARG A 43 5.56 23.23 -7.18
C ARG A 43 5.42 21.75 -6.86
N SER A 44 4.44 21.37 -6.04
CA SER A 44 4.17 20.00 -5.64
C SER A 44 2.69 19.68 -5.83
N GLY A 45 2.40 18.41 -6.14
CA GLY A 45 1.04 17.93 -6.35
C GLY A 45 0.87 16.48 -5.90
N LEU A 46 -0.30 16.20 -5.35
CA LEU A 46 -0.76 14.88 -4.92
C LEU A 46 -1.97 14.47 -5.73
N GLY A 47 -2.05 13.20 -6.11
CA GLY A 47 -3.20 12.59 -6.76
C GLY A 47 -3.62 11.30 -6.06
N HIS A 48 -4.92 11.04 -6.05
CA HIS A 48 -5.50 9.87 -5.41
C HIS A 48 -6.70 9.32 -6.20
N ARG A 49 -6.79 7.98 -6.27
CA ARG A 49 -7.95 7.21 -6.72
C ARG A 49 -8.34 6.27 -5.59
N ARG A 50 -9.57 6.39 -5.11
CA ARG A 50 -10.05 5.70 -3.91
C ARG A 50 -10.84 4.45 -4.26
N LEU A 51 -10.53 3.34 -3.60
CA LEU A 51 -11.47 2.25 -3.38
C LEU A 51 -11.85 2.32 -1.89
N SER A 52 -13.12 2.48 -1.60
CA SER A 52 -13.63 2.70 -0.25
C SER A 52 -13.80 1.36 0.46
N PHE A 53 -12.93 1.07 1.41
CA PHE A 53 -12.90 -0.21 2.16
C PHE A 53 -13.20 -0.02 3.66
N ILE A 54 -12.61 1.02 4.27
CA ILE A 54 -12.87 1.49 5.63
C ILE A 54 -13.38 2.92 5.56
N ASP A 55 -14.44 3.22 6.31
CA ASP A 55 -15.17 4.49 6.36
C ASP A 55 -15.62 4.95 4.96
N ILE A 56 -16.68 4.35 4.43
CA ILE A 56 -17.24 4.65 3.10
C ILE A 56 -17.82 6.08 2.95
N SER A 57 -17.72 6.92 3.98
CA SER A 57 -18.22 8.29 3.93
C SER A 57 -17.29 9.23 3.14
N ALA A 58 -17.78 10.44 2.87
CA ALA A 58 -17.03 11.48 2.20
C ALA A 58 -15.84 12.02 3.03
N SER A 59 -15.81 11.79 4.35
CA SER A 59 -14.68 12.24 5.18
C SER A 59 -13.40 11.46 4.92
N GLY A 60 -13.49 10.28 4.29
CA GLY A 60 -12.31 9.50 3.89
C GLY A 60 -11.70 9.87 2.54
N ARG A 61 -12.11 11.00 1.95
CA ARG A 61 -11.56 11.49 0.68
C ARG A 61 -10.09 11.86 0.83
N GLN A 62 -9.30 11.50 -0.17
CA GLN A 62 -7.87 11.78 -0.23
C GLN A 62 -7.51 12.56 -1.50
N PRO A 63 -6.43 13.36 -1.52
CA PRO A 63 -5.46 13.55 -0.44
C PRO A 63 -6.05 14.17 0.84
N LEU A 64 -5.72 13.58 1.99
CA LEU A 64 -6.20 14.05 3.29
C LEU A 64 -5.21 15.08 3.85
N SER A 65 -5.70 16.11 4.55
CA SER A 65 -4.86 17.12 5.18
C SER A 65 -5.08 17.17 6.69
N ASP A 66 -4.09 17.66 7.42
CA ASP A 66 -4.28 18.02 8.82
C ASP A 66 -5.14 19.29 8.97
N THR A 67 -5.50 19.63 10.22
CA THR A 67 -6.37 20.78 10.53
C THR A 67 -5.84 22.10 9.98
N ASP A 68 -4.52 22.30 10.05
CA ASP A 68 -3.86 23.54 9.63
C ASP A 68 -3.50 23.54 8.13
N ARG A 69 -3.75 22.42 7.43
CA ARG A 69 -3.38 22.19 6.02
C ARG A 69 -1.89 22.47 5.77
N MET A 70 -1.06 21.97 6.66
CA MET A 70 0.41 21.94 6.57
C MET A 70 0.90 20.59 6.08
N LEU A 71 0.21 19.52 6.47
CA LEU A 71 0.54 18.15 6.08
C LEU A 71 -0.54 17.63 5.15
N HIS A 72 -0.11 16.98 4.06
CA HIS A 72 -1.00 16.39 3.08
C HIS A 72 -0.57 14.96 2.76
N VAL A 73 -1.47 14.00 2.91
CA VAL A 73 -1.19 12.57 2.70
C VAL A 73 -2.01 11.99 1.56
N THR A 74 -1.38 11.12 0.77
CA THR A 74 -2.06 10.14 -0.09
C THR A 74 -1.59 8.74 0.30
N PHE A 75 -2.53 7.80 0.43
CA PHE A 75 -2.29 6.49 1.01
C PHE A 75 -3.01 5.40 0.22
N ASN A 76 -2.28 4.33 -0.11
CA ASN A 76 -2.83 3.08 -0.63
C ASN A 76 -2.41 1.96 0.31
N GLY A 77 -3.35 1.48 1.12
CA GLY A 77 -3.07 0.47 2.12
C GLY A 77 -4.19 0.30 3.11
N GLU A 78 -3.87 -0.45 4.16
CA GLU A 78 -4.65 -0.61 5.39
C GLU A 78 -3.67 -0.63 6.57
N ILE A 79 -3.97 0.15 7.61
CA ILE A 79 -3.23 0.13 8.88
C ILE A 79 -4.06 -0.64 9.90
N TYR A 80 -3.76 -1.93 10.08
CA TYR A 80 -4.54 -2.84 10.91
C TYR A 80 -4.59 -2.42 12.38
N ASN A 81 -3.54 -1.78 12.88
CA ASN A 81 -3.47 -1.31 14.27
C ASN A 81 -3.93 0.14 14.46
N TYR A 82 -4.63 0.76 13.49
CA TYR A 82 -4.95 2.18 13.53
C TYR A 82 -5.78 2.58 14.76
N GLN A 83 -6.71 1.75 15.26
CA GLN A 83 -7.47 2.14 16.46
C GLN A 83 -6.57 2.24 17.70
N LYS A 84 -5.54 1.39 17.80
CA LYS A 84 -4.55 1.45 18.88
C LYS A 84 -3.71 2.73 18.75
N LEU A 85 -3.25 3.04 17.54
CA LEU A 85 -2.47 4.24 17.26
C LEU A 85 -3.27 5.51 17.52
N ARG A 86 -4.54 5.55 17.09
CA ARG A 86 -5.46 6.65 17.33
C ARG A 86 -5.59 6.96 18.83
N ARG A 87 -5.86 5.95 19.66
CA ARG A 87 -5.95 6.15 21.12
C ARG A 87 -4.65 6.66 21.73
N ALA A 88 -3.49 6.23 21.20
CA ALA A 88 -2.21 6.73 21.66
C ALA A 88 -2.03 8.22 21.29
N LEU A 89 -2.35 8.58 20.05
CA LEU A 89 -2.25 9.96 19.54
C LEU A 89 -3.27 10.91 20.20
N GLU A 90 -4.48 10.44 20.50
CA GLU A 90 -5.49 11.19 21.26
C GLU A 90 -4.99 11.54 22.68
N LYS A 91 -4.22 10.65 23.33
CA LYS A 91 -3.58 10.94 24.61
C LYS A 91 -2.47 11.98 24.51
N GLU A 92 -1.82 12.08 23.36
CA GLU A 92 -0.86 13.15 23.03
C GLU A 92 -1.56 14.46 22.62
N GLY A 93 -2.90 14.52 22.68
CA GLY A 93 -3.69 15.72 22.36
C GLY A 93 -4.10 15.87 20.89
N CYS A 94 -3.90 14.84 20.06
CA CYS A 94 -4.34 14.87 18.66
C CYS A 94 -5.87 14.73 18.57
N HIS A 95 -6.50 15.58 17.75
CA HIS A 95 -7.94 15.56 17.52
C HIS A 95 -8.21 14.98 16.13
N PHE A 96 -8.92 13.86 16.07
CA PHE A 96 -9.27 13.18 14.83
C PHE A 96 -10.62 13.65 14.29
N THR A 97 -10.67 13.88 12.99
CA THR A 97 -11.85 14.41 12.26
C THR A 97 -12.52 13.37 11.37
N THR A 98 -11.83 12.28 11.05
CA THR A 98 -12.32 11.16 10.24
C THR A 98 -12.38 9.87 11.07
N LYS A 99 -12.98 8.81 10.51
CA LYS A 99 -12.87 7.45 11.09
C LYS A 99 -11.93 6.56 10.29
N THR A 100 -11.27 7.11 9.28
CA THR A 100 -10.30 6.39 8.46
C THR A 100 -9.05 6.03 9.25
N ASP A 101 -8.38 4.98 8.78
CA ASP A 101 -7.03 4.63 9.23
C ASP A 101 -5.98 5.64 8.73
N THR A 102 -6.25 6.36 7.64
CA THR A 102 -5.31 7.30 7.00
C THR A 102 -4.89 8.45 7.92
N GLU A 103 -5.79 8.95 8.77
CA GLU A 103 -5.51 10.13 9.60
C GLU A 103 -4.42 9.88 10.66
N VAL A 104 -4.19 8.62 11.06
CA VAL A 104 -3.08 8.28 11.98
C VAL A 104 -1.71 8.56 11.36
N LEU A 105 -1.61 8.63 10.02
CA LEU A 105 -0.37 8.97 9.32
C LEU A 105 0.00 10.44 9.50
N LEU A 106 -0.99 11.34 9.44
CA LEU A 106 -0.74 12.79 9.60
C LEU A 106 -0.34 13.11 11.04
N HIS A 107 -1.14 12.69 12.00
CA HIS A 107 -0.86 12.88 13.42
C HIS A 107 0.41 12.14 13.85
N GLY A 108 0.59 10.90 13.39
CA GLY A 108 1.77 10.10 13.67
C GLY A 108 3.05 10.69 13.08
N TYR A 109 3.02 11.26 11.86
CA TYR A 109 4.18 11.95 11.29
C TYR A 109 4.51 13.23 12.07
N LYS A 110 3.49 13.98 12.50
CA LYS A 110 3.66 15.19 13.31
C LYS A 110 4.33 14.89 14.66
N ILE A 111 4.00 13.78 15.30
CA ILE A 111 4.51 13.41 16.64
C ILE A 111 5.80 12.58 16.59
N TRP A 112 5.88 11.60 15.70
CA TRP A 112 6.99 10.63 15.65
C TRP A 112 7.99 10.87 14.51
N GLY A 113 7.65 11.71 13.53
CA GLY A 113 8.48 11.95 12.36
C GLY A 113 8.85 10.65 11.65
N ASP A 114 10.15 10.43 11.49
CA ASP A 114 10.72 9.30 10.75
C ASP A 114 10.54 7.96 11.46
N LEU A 115 10.17 7.97 12.75
CA LEU A 115 9.83 6.76 13.52
C LEU A 115 8.37 6.32 13.32
N LEU A 116 7.57 7.05 12.54
CA LEU A 116 6.19 6.67 12.23
C LEU A 116 6.09 5.23 11.68
N PRO A 117 6.89 4.81 10.67
CA PRO A 117 6.76 3.48 10.06
C PRO A 117 6.92 2.32 11.06
N ASP A 118 7.72 2.49 12.11
CA ASP A 118 7.94 1.48 13.16
C ASP A 118 6.68 1.21 13.99
N LYS A 119 5.76 2.17 14.04
CA LYS A 119 4.50 2.05 14.77
C LYS A 119 3.41 1.36 13.93
N LEU A 120 3.58 1.31 12.61
CA LEU A 120 2.56 0.82 11.70
C LEU A 120 2.58 -0.72 11.61
N ASP A 121 1.39 -1.30 11.71
CA ASP A 121 1.12 -2.70 11.36
C ASP A 121 0.08 -2.69 10.24
N GLY A 122 0.44 -3.21 9.07
CA GLY A 122 -0.36 -3.02 7.86
C GLY A 122 0.37 -3.32 6.57
N MET A 123 -0.39 -3.27 5.47
CA MET A 123 0.11 -3.23 4.11
C MET A 123 -0.11 -1.82 3.55
N PHE A 124 0.93 -1.13 3.10
CA PHE A 124 0.81 0.29 2.78
C PHE A 124 1.88 0.82 1.83
N ALA A 125 1.45 1.80 1.04
CA ALA A 125 2.31 2.78 0.40
C ALA A 125 1.67 4.15 0.65
N PHE A 126 2.42 5.11 1.17
CA PHE A 126 1.95 6.48 1.33
C PHE A 126 3.00 7.52 0.98
N ALA A 127 2.53 8.74 0.75
CA ALA A 127 3.35 9.92 0.62
C ALA A 127 2.73 11.06 1.42
N ILE A 128 3.54 11.69 2.28
CA ILE A 128 3.22 12.90 3.01
C ILE A 128 4.02 14.05 2.41
N PHE A 129 3.34 15.14 2.07
CA PHE A 129 3.96 16.42 1.77
C PHE A 129 3.84 17.35 2.97
N ASP A 130 4.97 17.90 3.39
CA ASP A 130 5.09 18.87 4.48
C ASP A 130 5.33 20.26 3.87
N GLU A 131 4.32 21.14 3.97
CA GLU A 131 4.36 22.51 3.44
C GLU A 131 5.34 23.40 4.21
N GLU A 132 5.53 23.18 5.50
CA GLU A 132 6.42 23.99 6.32
C GLU A 132 7.88 23.67 5.97
N LYS A 133 8.21 22.39 5.94
CA LYS A 133 9.57 21.92 5.63
C LYS A 133 9.88 21.91 4.14
N GLN A 134 8.85 22.03 3.29
CA GLN A 134 8.95 21.78 1.85
C GLN A 134 9.64 20.44 1.60
N ALA A 135 9.05 19.37 2.13
CA ALA A 135 9.64 18.05 2.11
C ALA A 135 8.61 16.96 1.79
N TRP A 136 9.11 15.86 1.23
CA TRP A 136 8.34 14.63 1.06
C TRP A 136 8.84 13.55 2.00
N PHE A 137 7.88 12.78 2.51
CA PHE A 137 8.10 11.52 3.20
C PHE A 137 7.25 10.43 2.55
N LEU A 138 7.88 9.56 1.77
CA LEU A 138 7.23 8.41 1.14
C LEU A 138 7.60 7.15 1.92
N CYS A 139 6.68 6.23 2.12
CA CYS A 139 6.99 4.98 2.83
C CYS A 139 6.27 3.80 2.20
N ARG A 140 6.95 2.65 2.18
CA ARG A 140 6.44 1.39 1.66
C ARG A 140 6.57 0.30 2.72
N ASP A 141 5.51 -0.51 2.88
CA ASP A 141 5.42 -1.54 3.91
C ASP A 141 6.57 -2.56 3.89
N ARG A 142 6.69 -3.29 4.99
CA ARG A 142 7.81 -4.19 5.32
C ARG A 142 8.14 -5.19 4.22
N PHE A 143 7.11 -5.74 3.56
CA PHE A 143 7.27 -6.74 2.50
C PHE A 143 6.99 -6.19 1.10
N GLY A 144 6.66 -4.90 0.99
CA GLY A 144 6.33 -4.25 -0.27
C GLY A 144 5.03 -4.77 -0.88
N ILE A 145 4.05 -5.14 -0.06
CA ILE A 145 2.74 -5.63 -0.49
C ILE A 145 2.06 -4.58 -1.37
N LYS A 146 2.08 -3.31 -0.96
CA LYS A 146 1.56 -2.21 -1.78
C LYS A 146 2.68 -1.67 -2.68
N PRO A 147 2.41 -1.49 -4.00
CA PRO A 147 3.43 -1.00 -4.92
C PRO A 147 3.66 0.51 -4.76
N LEU A 148 4.91 0.91 -4.85
CA LEU A 148 5.32 2.32 -4.89
C LEU A 148 6.56 2.46 -5.79
N TYR A 149 6.41 3.23 -6.85
CA TYR A 149 7.46 3.54 -7.81
C TYR A 149 7.77 5.03 -7.75
N TYR A 150 9.01 5.39 -8.10
CA TYR A 150 9.44 6.77 -8.20
C TYR A 150 10.40 7.00 -9.36
N ALA A 151 10.49 8.25 -9.79
CA ALA A 151 11.52 8.75 -10.67
C ALA A 151 12.07 10.06 -10.12
N PHE A 152 13.39 10.22 -10.15
CA PHE A 152 14.06 11.41 -9.64
C PHE A 152 15.11 11.88 -10.64
N THR A 153 14.99 13.15 -11.05
CA THR A 153 15.89 13.82 -11.98
C THR A 153 16.35 15.14 -11.37
N LYS A 154 17.26 15.85 -12.08
CA LYS A 154 17.77 17.16 -11.65
C LYS A 154 16.68 18.19 -11.30
N ASN A 155 15.50 18.10 -11.93
CA ASN A 155 14.44 19.10 -11.81
C ASN A 155 13.07 18.51 -11.50
N THR A 156 12.93 17.19 -11.39
CA THR A 156 11.61 16.54 -11.27
C THR A 156 11.68 15.31 -10.36
N PHE A 157 10.75 15.25 -9.42
CA PHE A 157 10.47 14.07 -8.61
C PHE A 157 9.04 13.61 -8.88
N LEU A 158 8.87 12.34 -9.17
CA LEU A 158 7.59 11.72 -9.49
C LEU A 158 7.44 10.44 -8.69
N PHE A 159 6.21 10.12 -8.28
CA PHE A 159 5.91 8.80 -7.73
C PHE A 159 4.51 8.33 -8.14
N GLY A 160 4.29 7.02 -8.02
CA GLY A 160 2.95 6.47 -8.09
C GLY A 160 2.87 4.98 -7.78
N SER A 161 1.65 4.49 -7.55
CA SER A 161 1.39 3.06 -7.32
C SER A 161 1.74 2.20 -8.54
N GLU A 162 1.72 2.78 -9.74
CA GLU A 162 2.04 2.10 -10.98
C GLU A 162 2.86 3.03 -11.89
N ILE A 163 3.78 2.44 -12.64
CA ILE A 163 4.70 3.16 -13.52
C ILE A 163 3.97 4.06 -14.53
N LYS A 164 2.77 3.67 -14.99
CA LYS A 164 1.98 4.48 -15.94
C LYS A 164 1.60 5.86 -15.41
N ALA A 165 1.47 6.04 -14.09
CA ALA A 165 1.24 7.37 -13.51
C ALA A 165 2.48 8.28 -13.64
N ILE A 166 3.68 7.70 -13.53
CA ILE A 166 4.94 8.43 -13.77
C ILE A 166 5.09 8.75 -15.26
N LEU A 167 4.78 7.79 -16.13
CA LEU A 167 4.87 7.95 -17.59
C LEU A 167 3.77 8.84 -18.20
N ALA A 168 2.79 9.29 -17.42
CA ALA A 168 1.83 10.30 -17.82
C ALA A 168 2.47 11.71 -17.92
N TYR A 169 3.66 11.88 -17.36
CA TYR A 169 4.46 13.08 -17.48
C TYR A 169 5.54 12.91 -18.54
N ASP A 170 5.74 13.95 -19.36
CA ASP A 170 6.80 14.00 -20.37
C ASP A 170 8.20 14.27 -19.76
N ALA A 171 8.38 14.01 -18.46
CA ALA A 171 9.61 14.30 -17.72
C ALA A 171 10.62 13.16 -17.75
N ILE A 172 10.18 11.94 -18.09
CA ILE A 172 11.01 10.74 -18.11
C ILE A 172 10.99 10.12 -19.51
N GLU A 173 12.16 9.95 -20.10
CA GLU A 173 12.30 9.29 -21.38
C GLU A 173 12.02 7.78 -21.26
N LYS A 174 11.20 7.24 -22.17
CA LYS A 174 10.83 5.82 -22.20
C LYS A 174 11.94 4.97 -22.81
N GLN A 175 13.03 4.79 -22.05
CA GLN A 175 14.15 3.93 -22.44
C GLN A 175 14.13 2.64 -21.64
N VAL A 176 14.15 1.50 -22.33
CA VAL A 176 14.26 0.18 -21.70
C VAL A 176 15.68 -0.02 -21.15
N ARG A 177 15.78 -0.65 -19.98
CA ARG A 177 17.03 -1.12 -19.37
C ARG A 177 17.31 -2.56 -19.84
N PRO A 178 18.30 -2.81 -20.72
CA PRO A 178 18.58 -4.16 -21.21
C PRO A 178 18.86 -5.16 -20.09
N GLU A 179 19.53 -4.72 -19.02
CA GLU A 179 19.82 -5.55 -17.84
C GLU A 179 18.54 -6.05 -17.15
N SER A 180 17.47 -5.24 -17.16
CA SER A 180 16.16 -5.65 -16.63
C SER A 180 15.51 -6.75 -17.45
N ILE A 181 15.77 -6.81 -18.77
CA ILE A 181 15.29 -7.91 -19.62
C ILE A 181 15.98 -9.20 -19.20
N SER A 182 17.31 -9.17 -19.03
CA SER A 182 18.07 -10.34 -18.56
C SER A 182 17.59 -10.83 -17.19
N LEU A 183 17.35 -9.91 -16.24
CA LEU A 183 16.81 -10.24 -14.92
C LEU A 183 15.41 -10.87 -15.02
N PHE A 184 14.54 -10.32 -15.87
CA PHE A 184 13.21 -10.89 -16.09
C PHE A 184 13.26 -12.28 -16.71
N LEU A 185 14.12 -12.51 -17.70
CA LEU A 185 14.25 -13.83 -18.32
C LEU A 185 14.82 -14.88 -17.35
N ALA A 186 15.75 -14.47 -16.48
CA ALA A 186 16.34 -15.35 -15.46
C ALA A 186 15.39 -15.64 -14.28
N ASN A 187 14.70 -14.62 -13.77
CA ASN A 187 13.95 -14.71 -12.50
C ASN A 187 12.43 -14.70 -12.67
N ARG A 188 11.90 -14.46 -13.88
CA ARG A 188 10.47 -14.21 -14.18
C ARG A 188 9.88 -12.93 -13.57
N TYR A 189 10.73 -12.09 -12.97
CA TYR A 189 10.41 -10.74 -12.50
C TYR A 189 11.68 -9.87 -12.52
N VAL A 190 11.53 -8.54 -12.42
CA VAL A 190 12.65 -7.61 -12.25
C VAL A 190 12.80 -7.29 -10.76
N PRO A 191 13.92 -7.65 -10.10
CA PRO A 191 14.13 -7.34 -8.69
C PRO A 191 14.17 -5.84 -8.39
N CYS A 192 13.57 -5.47 -7.26
CA CYS A 192 13.70 -4.14 -6.65
C CYS A 192 15.20 -3.79 -6.46
N PRO A 193 15.64 -2.54 -6.68
CA PRO A 193 14.83 -1.35 -7.01
C PRO A 193 14.58 -1.15 -8.50
N GLN A 194 15.02 -2.06 -9.37
CA GLN A 194 14.97 -1.84 -10.81
C GLN A 194 13.55 -2.01 -11.36
N THR A 195 13.29 -1.32 -12.46
CA THR A 195 12.14 -1.58 -13.33
C THR A 195 12.63 -1.84 -14.75
N ILE A 196 11.72 -2.18 -15.67
CA ILE A 196 12.09 -2.28 -17.09
C ILE A 196 12.56 -0.93 -17.68
N TRP A 197 12.18 0.19 -17.08
CA TRP A 197 12.52 1.52 -17.56
C TRP A 197 13.78 2.06 -16.87
N ARG A 198 14.62 2.76 -17.63
CA ARG A 198 15.67 3.60 -17.06
C ARG A 198 15.03 4.75 -16.27
N ASN A 199 15.68 5.14 -15.18
CA ASN A 199 15.28 6.26 -14.31
C ASN A 199 13.93 6.12 -13.59
N ILE A 200 13.28 4.96 -13.65
CA ILE A 200 12.12 4.63 -12.82
C ILE A 200 12.52 3.46 -11.92
N TYR A 201 12.35 3.68 -10.63
CA TYR A 201 12.74 2.75 -9.58
C TYR A 201 11.54 2.36 -8.74
N GLN A 202 11.62 1.21 -8.08
CA GLN A 202 10.70 0.81 -7.05
C GLN A 202 11.29 1.15 -5.68
N VAL A 203 10.48 1.69 -4.77
CA VAL A 203 10.90 1.89 -3.37
C VAL A 203 11.12 0.52 -2.73
N HIS A 204 12.22 0.34 -2.00
CA HIS A 204 12.49 -0.93 -1.33
C HIS A 204 11.39 -1.27 -0.31
N PRO A 205 11.03 -2.56 -0.14
CA PRO A 205 10.26 -3.01 1.01
C PRO A 205 10.90 -2.54 2.32
N GLY A 206 10.08 -2.11 3.28
CA GLY A 206 10.57 -1.66 4.60
C GLY A 206 11.44 -0.40 4.55
N HIS A 207 11.29 0.43 3.52
CA HIS A 207 12.02 1.70 3.38
C HIS A 207 11.08 2.90 3.28
N PHE A 208 11.62 4.05 3.64
CA PHE A 208 11.05 5.35 3.33
C PHE A 208 12.01 6.21 2.51
N ILE A 209 11.47 7.19 1.79
CA ILE A 209 12.21 8.20 1.05
C ILE A 209 11.95 9.56 1.66
N HIS A 210 13.03 10.29 1.96
CA HIS A 210 12.97 11.74 2.15
C HIS A 210 13.38 12.44 0.87
N LEU A 211 12.65 13.49 0.53
CA LEU A 211 13.10 14.49 -0.44
C LEU A 211 12.97 15.88 0.15
N ASN A 212 14.08 16.58 0.27
CA ASN A 212 14.11 17.99 0.63
C ASN A 212 13.99 18.84 -0.64
N MET A 213 12.95 19.67 -0.75
CA MET A 213 12.71 20.47 -1.95
C MET A 213 13.59 21.71 -2.05
N ASN A 214 14.16 22.16 -0.93
CA ASN A 214 15.06 23.31 -0.88
C ASN A 214 16.46 22.94 -1.37
N THR A 215 16.99 21.80 -0.91
CA THR A 215 18.31 21.29 -1.37
C THR A 215 18.20 20.43 -2.63
N TRP A 216 17.01 19.91 -2.93
CA TRP A 216 16.77 18.92 -3.99
C TRP A 216 17.56 17.62 -3.77
N GLU A 217 17.66 17.19 -2.52
CA GLU A 217 18.35 15.95 -2.12
C GLU A 217 17.34 14.89 -1.72
N LYS A 218 17.57 13.67 -2.22
CA LYS A 218 16.75 12.49 -1.97
C LYS A 218 17.55 11.41 -1.26
N GLU A 219 17.01 10.91 -0.16
CA GLU A 219 17.56 9.77 0.58
C GLU A 219 16.52 8.66 0.64
N GLU A 220 16.96 7.40 0.65
CA GLU A 220 16.11 6.22 0.86
C GLU A 220 16.71 5.41 2.01
N LEU A 221 15.96 5.22 3.08
CA LEU A 221 16.44 4.60 4.32
C LEU A 221 15.55 3.43 4.74
N PRO A 222 16.15 2.32 5.23
CA PRO A 222 15.38 1.24 5.82
C PRO A 222 14.82 1.67 7.18
N TYR A 223 13.57 1.36 7.44
CA TYR A 223 13.01 1.34 8.80
C TYR A 223 12.82 -0.09 9.31
N TRP A 224 12.79 -1.08 8.40
CA TRP A 224 12.59 -2.46 8.76
C TRP A 224 13.45 -3.40 7.90
N THR A 225 13.98 -4.44 8.53
CA THR A 225 14.64 -5.57 7.86
C THR A 225 14.17 -6.87 8.51
N LEU A 226 14.05 -7.93 7.71
CA LEU A 226 13.73 -9.25 8.23
C LEU A 226 14.93 -9.80 9.00
N THR A 227 14.75 -10.05 10.30
CA THR A 227 15.74 -10.73 11.13
C THR A 227 15.23 -12.12 11.48
N THR A 228 16.07 -13.14 11.30
CA THR A 228 15.72 -14.55 11.54
C THR A 228 16.44 -15.09 12.78
N ASN A 229 16.41 -14.31 13.87
CA ASN A 229 17.24 -14.57 15.04
C ASN A 229 16.54 -15.44 16.12
N GLU A 230 15.25 -15.71 15.98
CA GLU A 230 14.48 -16.54 16.92
C GLU A 230 14.15 -17.90 16.30
N LEU A 231 14.99 -18.89 16.57
CA LEU A 231 14.66 -20.29 16.31
C LEU A 231 13.89 -20.86 17.50
N ILE A 232 12.72 -21.44 17.27
CA ILE A 232 12.00 -22.23 18.26
C ILE A 232 12.24 -23.70 17.92
N GLU A 233 13.08 -24.37 18.70
CA GLU A 233 13.43 -25.78 18.47
C GLU A 233 12.32 -26.73 18.92
N ASP A 234 11.53 -26.35 19.93
CA ASP A 234 10.42 -27.15 20.41
C ASP A 234 9.24 -27.11 19.42
N GLN A 235 8.90 -28.26 18.87
CA GLN A 235 7.89 -28.39 17.83
C GLN A 235 6.49 -27.98 18.33
N GLU A 236 6.13 -28.33 19.57
CA GLU A 236 4.82 -28.02 20.13
C GLU A 236 4.68 -26.51 20.38
N ALA A 237 5.69 -25.89 20.98
CA ALA A 237 5.74 -24.45 21.18
C ALA A 237 5.71 -23.69 19.84
N SER A 238 6.41 -24.21 18.82
CA SER A 238 6.39 -23.65 17.45
C SER A 238 4.98 -23.74 16.85
N HIS A 239 4.32 -24.89 16.97
CA HIS A 239 2.94 -25.08 16.50
C HIS A 239 1.96 -24.12 17.18
N VAL A 240 2.01 -24.01 18.51
CA VAL A 240 1.16 -23.09 19.28
C VAL A 240 1.39 -21.63 18.88
N LYS A 241 2.65 -21.19 18.75
CA LYS A 241 2.98 -19.82 18.32
C LYS A 241 2.51 -19.55 16.89
N PHE A 242 2.66 -20.52 15.99
CA PHE A 242 2.20 -20.42 14.60
C PHE A 242 0.68 -20.25 14.52
N ILE A 243 -0.10 -21.12 15.17
CA ILE A 243 -1.56 -21.06 15.14
C ILE A 243 -2.07 -19.75 15.76
N ALA A 244 -1.48 -19.30 16.88
CA ALA A 244 -1.82 -18.02 17.49
C ALA A 244 -1.52 -16.83 16.56
N GLY A 245 -0.35 -16.84 15.90
CA GLY A 245 0.04 -15.80 14.94
C GLY A 245 -0.85 -15.77 13.70
N LEU A 246 -1.17 -16.94 13.14
CA LEU A 246 -2.07 -17.05 11.99
C LEU A 246 -3.48 -16.56 12.36
N LYS A 247 -3.99 -16.92 13.53
CA LYS A 247 -5.28 -16.43 14.03
C LYS A 247 -5.28 -14.90 14.14
N GLN A 248 -4.26 -14.33 14.76
CA GLN A 248 -4.15 -12.88 14.92
C GLN A 248 -4.06 -12.17 13.56
N ALA A 249 -3.30 -12.72 12.61
CA ALA A 249 -3.19 -12.17 11.27
C ALA A 249 -4.55 -12.21 10.54
N VAL A 250 -5.28 -13.32 10.59
CA VAL A 250 -6.61 -13.41 9.97
C VAL A 250 -7.57 -12.40 10.60
N GLN A 251 -7.64 -12.34 11.93
CA GLN A 251 -8.53 -11.40 12.63
C GLN A 251 -8.24 -9.94 12.25
N SER A 252 -6.97 -9.55 12.11
CA SER A 252 -6.63 -8.18 11.76
C SER A 252 -7.01 -7.81 10.32
N HIS A 253 -6.99 -8.77 9.40
CA HIS A 253 -7.37 -8.59 7.98
C HIS A 253 -8.88 -8.66 7.72
N LEU A 254 -9.68 -9.04 8.71
CA LEU A 254 -11.15 -9.07 8.61
C LEU A 254 -11.80 -7.73 8.99
N THR A 255 -11.02 -6.71 9.36
CA THR A 255 -11.55 -5.38 9.71
C THR A 255 -11.92 -4.61 8.45
N ALA A 256 -13.19 -4.68 8.04
CA ALA A 256 -13.72 -3.99 6.86
C ALA A 256 -15.18 -3.54 7.07
N ASP A 257 -15.59 -2.45 6.43
CA ASP A 257 -17.00 -1.99 6.40
C ASP A 257 -17.80 -2.65 5.25
N VAL A 258 -17.17 -3.56 4.51
CA VAL A 258 -17.72 -4.29 3.37
C VAL A 258 -17.52 -5.81 3.55
N PRO A 259 -18.33 -6.66 2.89
CA PRO A 259 -18.13 -8.11 2.96
C PRO A 259 -16.73 -8.53 2.49
N VAL A 260 -16.12 -9.47 3.21
CA VAL A 260 -14.78 -10.00 2.89
C VAL A 260 -14.93 -11.40 2.31
N GLY A 261 -14.34 -11.61 1.13
CA GLY A 261 -14.20 -12.93 0.50
C GLY A 261 -12.74 -13.37 0.46
N SER A 262 -12.50 -14.61 0.03
CA SER A 262 -11.16 -15.17 -0.10
C SER A 262 -10.98 -15.90 -1.43
N PHE A 263 -9.75 -15.92 -1.94
CA PHE A 263 -9.39 -16.81 -3.03
C PHE A 263 -9.09 -18.20 -2.46
N LEU A 264 -9.70 -19.24 -3.03
CA LEU A 264 -9.54 -20.62 -2.59
C LEU A 264 -9.01 -21.47 -3.75
N SER A 265 -7.75 -21.89 -3.67
CA SER A 265 -7.15 -22.82 -4.63
C SER A 265 -7.28 -24.28 -4.20
N GLY A 266 -7.58 -24.55 -2.93
CA GLY A 266 -7.51 -25.90 -2.35
C GLY A 266 -6.09 -26.32 -1.93
N GLY A 267 -5.07 -25.48 -2.16
CA GLY A 267 -3.76 -25.63 -1.56
C GLY A 267 -3.79 -25.35 -0.06
N TYR A 268 -2.78 -25.81 0.68
CA TYR A 268 -2.75 -25.71 2.16
C TYR A 268 -2.90 -24.27 2.66
N ASP A 269 -2.28 -23.29 2.00
CA ASP A 269 -2.27 -21.90 2.46
C ASP A 269 -3.66 -21.25 2.36
N SER A 270 -4.27 -21.27 1.16
CA SER A 270 -5.60 -20.69 0.95
C SER A 270 -6.68 -21.43 1.75
N SER A 271 -6.53 -22.74 1.91
CA SER A 271 -7.43 -23.57 2.73
C SER A 271 -7.33 -23.22 4.22
N ALA A 272 -6.12 -23.04 4.74
CA ALA A 272 -5.91 -22.63 6.13
C ALA A 272 -6.51 -21.23 6.37
N LEU A 273 -6.35 -20.29 5.43
CA LEU A 273 -6.97 -18.97 5.54
C LEU A 273 -8.50 -19.05 5.57
N VAL A 274 -9.14 -19.75 4.62
CA VAL A 274 -10.61 -19.90 4.59
C VAL A 274 -11.12 -20.59 5.86
N TYR A 275 -10.45 -21.65 6.31
CA TYR A 275 -10.80 -22.34 7.55
C TYR A 275 -10.74 -21.41 8.78
N MET A 276 -9.69 -20.58 8.88
CA MET A 276 -9.53 -19.64 9.98
C MET A 276 -10.52 -18.47 9.88
N MET A 277 -10.79 -17.96 8.67
CA MET A 277 -11.79 -16.91 8.45
C MET A 277 -13.18 -17.38 8.88
N GLN A 278 -13.57 -18.59 8.50
CA GLN A 278 -14.88 -19.14 8.87
C GLN A 278 -15.08 -19.25 10.38
N LYS A 279 -14.02 -19.50 11.15
CA LYS A 279 -14.08 -19.53 12.62
C LYS A 279 -14.29 -18.16 13.27
N GLU A 280 -13.95 -17.08 12.56
CA GLU A 280 -14.01 -15.71 13.06
C GLU A 280 -15.22 -14.94 12.50
N LEU A 281 -15.78 -15.40 11.37
CA LEU A 281 -16.96 -14.80 10.73
C LEU A 281 -18.25 -15.49 11.18
N ASN A 282 -19.31 -14.69 11.34
CA ASN A 282 -20.66 -15.18 11.65
C ASN A 282 -21.51 -15.44 10.40
N TYR A 283 -20.89 -15.47 9.21
CA TYR A 283 -21.54 -15.71 7.93
C TYR A 283 -20.62 -16.58 7.05
N PRO A 284 -21.17 -17.36 6.09
CA PRO A 284 -20.36 -18.15 5.17
C PRO A 284 -19.35 -17.31 4.41
N THR A 285 -18.08 -17.71 4.44
CA THR A 285 -17.02 -17.05 3.67
C THR A 285 -17.32 -17.21 2.18
N GLU A 286 -17.41 -16.10 1.44
CA GLU A 286 -17.50 -16.13 -0.03
C GLU A 286 -16.10 -16.49 -0.58
N ALA A 287 -15.97 -17.66 -1.20
CA ALA A 287 -14.72 -18.21 -1.69
C ALA A 287 -14.70 -18.26 -3.23
N PHE A 288 -13.60 -17.85 -3.85
CA PHE A 288 -13.47 -17.78 -5.32
C PHE A 288 -12.31 -18.65 -5.79
N ALA A 289 -12.59 -19.57 -6.71
CA ALA A 289 -11.60 -20.41 -7.37
C ALA A 289 -11.61 -20.14 -8.88
N ILE A 290 -10.49 -20.39 -9.54
CA ILE A 290 -10.39 -20.40 -11.01
C ILE A 290 -9.90 -21.79 -11.40
N GLY A 291 -10.63 -22.42 -12.32
CA GLY A 291 -10.28 -23.72 -12.87
C GLY A 291 -10.29 -23.73 -14.40
N PHE A 292 -9.66 -24.74 -14.99
CA PHE A 292 -9.72 -24.98 -16.43
C PHE A 292 -10.62 -26.18 -16.73
N LYS A 293 -11.74 -25.91 -17.40
CA LYS A 293 -12.70 -26.94 -17.78
C LYS A 293 -12.03 -28.07 -18.57
N GLY A 294 -12.15 -29.30 -18.07
CA GLY A 294 -11.61 -30.51 -18.71
C GLY A 294 -10.12 -30.76 -18.46
N TRP A 295 -9.47 -29.98 -17.60
CA TRP A 295 -8.08 -30.23 -17.21
C TRP A 295 -8.05 -30.98 -15.87
N GLU A 296 -7.61 -32.24 -15.89
CA GLU A 296 -7.59 -33.10 -14.70
C GLU A 296 -6.69 -32.58 -13.56
N SER A 297 -5.67 -31.78 -13.90
CA SER A 297 -4.76 -31.15 -12.92
C SER A 297 -5.26 -29.80 -12.41
N SER A 298 -6.47 -29.38 -12.79
CA SER A 298 -7.09 -28.15 -12.29
C SER A 298 -7.35 -28.26 -10.78
N GLU A 299 -7.08 -27.17 -10.05
CA GLU A 299 -7.12 -27.15 -8.58
C GLU A 299 -8.52 -26.87 -8.00
N ASP A 300 -9.46 -26.42 -8.83
CA ASP A 300 -10.86 -26.10 -8.45
C ASP A 300 -11.58 -27.28 -7.78
N LYS A 301 -11.25 -28.52 -8.13
CA LYS A 301 -11.76 -29.72 -7.44
C LYS A 301 -11.34 -29.79 -5.96
N TYR A 302 -10.13 -29.33 -5.63
CA TYR A 302 -9.65 -29.28 -4.24
C TYR A 302 -10.28 -28.11 -3.49
N ALA A 303 -10.48 -26.98 -4.17
CA ALA A 303 -11.23 -25.86 -3.62
C ALA A 303 -12.66 -26.28 -3.22
N ALA A 304 -13.34 -27.10 -4.03
CA ALA A 304 -14.67 -27.63 -3.71
C ALA A 304 -14.68 -28.48 -2.43
N ILE A 305 -13.68 -29.36 -2.26
CA ILE A 305 -13.54 -30.18 -1.04
C ILE A 305 -13.39 -29.28 0.20
N VAL A 306 -12.53 -28.27 0.11
CA VAL A 306 -12.28 -27.38 1.25
C VAL A 306 -13.53 -26.56 1.55
N ALA A 307 -14.21 -26.04 0.54
CA ALA A 307 -15.44 -25.28 0.71
C ALA A 307 -16.53 -26.10 1.40
N GLU A 308 -16.68 -27.39 1.06
CA GLU A 308 -17.60 -28.31 1.74
C GLU A 308 -17.23 -28.50 3.22
N ILE A 309 -15.95 -28.69 3.52
CA ILE A 309 -15.46 -28.87 4.91
C ILE A 309 -15.67 -27.59 5.75
N THR A 310 -15.49 -26.41 5.15
CA THR A 310 -15.59 -25.13 5.85
C THR A 310 -16.97 -24.48 5.75
N ASP A 311 -17.94 -25.08 5.07
CA ASP A 311 -19.23 -24.44 4.74
C ASP A 311 -19.04 -23.06 4.08
N ALA A 312 -17.99 -22.93 3.25
CA ALA A 312 -17.72 -21.72 2.50
C ALA A 312 -18.54 -21.74 1.20
N LYS A 313 -19.01 -20.58 0.78
CA LYS A 313 -19.78 -20.45 -0.47
C LYS A 313 -18.81 -20.28 -1.64
N LEU A 314 -18.57 -21.37 -2.38
CA LEU A 314 -17.62 -21.40 -3.48
C LEU A 314 -18.21 -20.92 -4.82
N HIS A 315 -17.44 -20.08 -5.51
CA HIS A 315 -17.67 -19.66 -6.90
C HIS A 315 -16.50 -20.16 -7.77
N THR A 316 -16.82 -20.84 -8.87
CA THR A 316 -15.85 -21.41 -9.84
C THR A 316 -16.12 -20.92 -11.24
#